data_AF-A0AAP4Y2L1-F1
#
_entry.id   AF-A0AAP4Y2L1-F1
#
_cell.length_a   1.000
_cell.length_b   1.000
_cell.length_c   1.000
_cell.angle_alpha   90.00
_cell.angle_beta   90.00
_cell.angle_gamma   90.00
#
_symmetry.space_group_name_H-M   'P 1'
#
loop_
_entity.id
_entity.type
_entity.pdbx_description
1 polymer ?
#
loop_
_entity_poly.entity_id
_entity_poly.type
_entity_poly.pdbx_seq_one_letter_code
_entity_poly.pdbx_strand_id
1 'polypeptide(L)' 'AVRPVVIPADGRVTIEVCPHSAETIVTVDGQVGSDLEVGDRVEAGRSERPVRLIRFPDHSFFSVLRRKLRWGDVRPRDR' A
#
# COMPACT_ATOMS: atom_id res chain seq x y z
N ALA A 1 -7.90 -1.58 -18.87
CA ALA A 1 -7.54 -2.44 -17.72
C ALA A 1 -6.45 -1.74 -16.92
N VAL A 2 -6.53 -1.74 -15.59
CA VAL A 2 -5.47 -1.21 -14.71
C VAL A 2 -4.56 -2.37 -14.33
N ARG A 3 -3.24 -2.21 -14.46
CA ARG A 3 -2.25 -3.23 -14.12
C ARG A 3 -1.40 -2.75 -12.93
N PRO A 4 -1.20 -3.58 -11.89
CA PRO A 4 -0.24 -3.28 -10.84
C PRO A 4 1.18 -3.21 -11.42
N VAL A 5 1.98 -2.27 -10.92
CA VAL A 5 3.39 -2.10 -11.27
C VAL A 5 4.22 -2.17 -10.00
N VAL A 6 5.30 -2.93 -10.03
CA VAL A 6 6.29 -3.01 -8.95
C VAL A 6 7.56 -2.31 -9.44
N ILE A 7 8.04 -1.33 -8.66
CA ILE A 7 9.25 -0.56 -8.96
C ILE A 7 10.33 -0.80 -7.89
N PRO A 8 11.60 -0.47 -8.15
CA PRO A 8 12.66 -0.50 -7.15
C PRO A 8 12.33 0.36 -5.91
N ALA A 9 12.84 -0.06 -4.75
CA ALA A 9 12.52 0.60 -3.47
C ALA A 9 13.05 2.03 -3.34
N ASP A 10 14.07 2.40 -4.10
CA ASP A 10 14.64 3.74 -4.23
C ASP A 10 13.98 4.58 -5.33
N GLY A 11 13.04 4.00 -6.08
CA GLY A 11 12.22 4.71 -7.05
C GLY A 11 11.35 5.78 -6.40
N ARG A 12 11.03 6.82 -7.17
CA ARG A 12 10.07 7.87 -6.82
C ARG A 12 8.88 7.81 -7.76
N VAL A 13 7.69 8.02 -7.22
CA VAL A 13 6.44 8.13 -7.97
C VAL A 13 5.88 9.52 -7.75
N THR A 14 5.60 10.23 -8.84
CA THR A 14 4.91 11.51 -8.80
C THR A 14 3.53 11.33 -9.40
N ILE A 15 2.51 11.82 -8.71
CA ILE A 15 1.12 11.85 -9.14
C ILE A 15 0.70 13.32 -9.18
N GLU A 16 0.16 13.76 -10.32
CA GLU A 16 -0.35 15.12 -10.50
C GLU A 16 -1.86 15.08 -10.68
N VAL A 17 -2.57 16.01 -10.02
CA VAL A 17 -4.02 16.14 -10.18
C VAL A 17 -4.31 16.90 -11.47
N CYS A 18 -4.67 16.15 -12.51
CA CYS A 18 -4.98 16.72 -13.82
C CYS A 18 -6.33 17.47 -13.81
N PRO A 19 -6.53 18.42 -14.73
CA PRO A 19 -7.85 19.01 -14.98
C PRO A 19 -8.90 17.93 -15.29
N HIS A 20 -10.14 18.14 -14.86
CA HIS A 20 -11.28 17.20 -14.95
C HIS A 20 -11.17 15.96 -14.03
N SER A 21 -10.20 15.93 -13.12
CA SER A 21 -10.25 14.98 -12.01
C SER A 21 -11.46 15.31 -11.12
N ALA A 22 -12.10 14.27 -10.58
CA ALA A 22 -13.09 14.45 -9.52
C ALA A 22 -12.41 15.01 -8.25
N GLU A 23 -13.21 15.35 -7.25
CA GLU A 23 -12.71 15.69 -5.91
C GLU A 23 -11.71 14.61 -5.44
N THR A 24 -10.48 15.04 -5.18
CA THR A 24 -9.35 14.16 -4.97
C THR A 24 -8.84 14.33 -3.55
N ILE A 25 -8.69 13.22 -2.84
CA ILE A 25 -8.21 13.20 -1.45
C ILE A 25 -7.00 12.26 -1.39
N VAL A 26 -5.96 12.69 -0.68
CA VAL A 26 -4.84 11.82 -0.29
C VAL A 26 -4.97 11.40 1.16
N THR A 27 -4.78 10.10 1.42
CA THR A 27 -4.64 9.57 2.78
C THR A 27 -3.30 8.84 2.90
N VAL A 28 -2.64 8.99 4.05
CA VAL A 28 -1.43 8.25 4.41
C VAL A 28 -1.80 7.30 5.54
N ASP A 29 -1.54 6.00 5.35
CA ASP A 29 -1.88 4.94 6.31
C ASP A 29 -3.35 4.92 6.79
N GLY A 30 -4.28 5.44 5.98
CA GLY A 30 -5.72 5.52 6.32
C GLY A 30 -6.05 6.54 7.41
N GLN A 31 -5.13 7.48 7.70
CA GLN A 31 -5.37 8.63 8.58
C GLN A 31 -6.27 9.68 7.89
N VAL A 32 -6.56 10.77 8.61
CA VAL A 32 -7.37 11.89 8.10
C VAL A 32 -6.78 12.39 6.77
N GLY A 33 -7.62 12.42 5.75
CA GLY A 33 -7.21 12.82 4.40
C GLY A 33 -6.95 14.31 4.29
N SER A 34 -6.22 14.68 3.25
CA SER A 34 -6.09 16.07 2.80
C SER A 34 -6.62 16.17 1.39
N ASP A 35 -7.40 17.22 1.13
CA ASP A 35 -7.90 17.54 -0.21
C ASP A 35 -6.72 17.96 -1.10
N LEU A 36 -6.79 17.57 -2.37
CA LEU A 36 -5.83 17.98 -3.40
C LEU A 36 -6.55 18.78 -4.49
N GLU A 37 -5.94 19.88 -4.88
CA GLU A 37 -6.43 20.75 -5.94
C GLU A 37 -5.79 20.40 -7.30
N VAL A 38 -6.39 20.89 -8.38
CA VAL A 38 -5.83 20.73 -9.73
C VAL A 38 -4.46 21.40 -9.81
N GLY A 39 -3.47 20.66 -10.30
CA GLY A 39 -2.07 21.09 -10.36
C GLY A 39 -1.23 20.67 -9.15
N ASP A 40 -1.85 20.19 -8.06
CA ASP A 40 -1.09 19.62 -6.94
C ASP A 40 -0.36 18.35 -7.36
N ARG A 41 0.78 18.13 -6.70
CA ARG A 41 1.64 16.98 -6.92
C ARG A 41 1.92 16.24 -5.62
N VAL A 42 1.69 14.93 -5.65
CA VAL A 42 2.08 14.00 -4.58
C VAL A 42 3.31 13.25 -5.04
N GLU A 43 4.39 13.36 -4.26
CA GLU A 43 5.61 12.59 -4.46
C GLU A 43 5.75 11.51 -3.39
N ALA A 44 5.77 10.25 -3.81
CA ALA A 44 5.97 9.10 -2.94
C ALA A 44 7.34 8.47 -3.22
N GLY A 45 8.10 8.23 -2.16
CA GLY A 45 9.41 7.59 -2.22
C GLY A 45 9.83 7.06 -0.86
N ARG A 46 10.95 6.34 -0.83
CA ARG A 46 11.50 5.80 0.42
C ARG A 46 11.92 6.93 1.37
N SER A 47 11.41 6.87 2.59
CA SER A 47 11.82 7.76 3.69
C SER A 47 13.23 7.43 4.19
N GLU A 48 13.96 8.46 4.62
CA GLU A 48 15.25 8.33 5.30
C GLU A 48 15.11 7.78 6.73
N ARG A 49 13.90 7.80 7.28
CA ARG A 49 13.60 7.40 8.66
C ARG A 49 12.70 6.16 8.67
N PRO A 50 13.28 4.94 8.63
CA PRO A 50 12.49 3.72 8.64
C PRO A 50 11.86 3.48 10.02
N VAL A 51 10.66 2.90 10.02
CA VAL A 51 10.04 2.40 11.26
C VAL A 51 10.83 1.22 11.80
N ARG A 52 11.13 1.22 13.09
CA ARG A 52 11.78 0.12 13.80
C ARG A 52 10.73 -0.80 14.39
N LEU A 53 10.63 -2.02 13.88
CA LEU A 53 9.67 -3.03 14.33
C LEU A 53 10.38 -4.13 15.15
N ILE A 54 9.78 -4.53 16.26
CA ILE A 54 10.24 -5.69 17.04
C ILE A 54 9.76 -6.96 16.36
N ARG A 55 10.65 -7.95 16.19
CA ARG A 55 10.31 -9.27 15.67
C ARG A 55 10.50 -10.34 16.74
N PHE A 56 9.45 -11.12 16.97
CA PHE A 56 9.51 -12.30 17.82
C PHE A 56 9.95 -13.52 17.01
N PRO A 57 10.79 -14.43 17.56
CA PRO A 57 11.32 -15.59 16.83
C PRO A 57 10.24 -16.49 16.21
N ASP A 58 9.10 -16.65 16.90
CA ASP A 58 8.02 -17.56 16.48
C ASP A 58 7.10 -16.98 15.39
N HIS A 59 7.39 -15.75 14.92
CA HIS A 59 6.58 -15.04 13.93
C HIS A 59 7.30 -14.93 12.59
N SER A 60 6.90 -15.74 11.61
CA SER A 60 7.32 -15.57 10.22
C SER A 60 6.29 -14.78 9.41
N PHE A 61 6.77 -14.02 8.42
CA PHE A 61 5.89 -13.25 7.52
C PHE A 61 4.82 -14.15 6.88
N PHE A 62 5.21 -15.32 6.36
CA PHE A 62 4.30 -16.24 5.68
C PHE A 62 3.35 -16.97 6.65
N SER A 63 3.71 -17.19 7.92
CA SER A 63 2.75 -17.73 8.89
C SER A 63 1.65 -16.72 9.19
N VAL A 64 2.00 -15.44 9.35
CA VAL A 64 1.03 -14.35 9.56
C VAL A 64 0.13 -14.18 8.33
N LEU A 65 0.70 -14.18 7.12
CA LEU A 65 -0.06 -14.03 5.87
C LEU A 65 -1.11 -15.13 5.72
N ARG A 66 -0.72 -16.40 5.88
CA ARG A 66 -1.63 -17.55 5.79
C ARG A 66 -2.76 -17.46 6.79
N ARG A 67 -2.45 -17.14 8.04
CA ARG A 67 -3.45 -17.00 9.11
C ARG A 67 -4.45 -15.88 8.81
N LYS A 68 -3.96 -14.68 8.45
CA LYS A 68 -4.81 -13.49 8.25
C LYS A 68 -5.67 -13.59 6.99
N LEU A 69 -5.13 -14.11 5.89
CA LEU A 69 -5.83 -14.14 4.60
C LEU A 69 -6.48 -15.50 4.28
N ARG A 70 -6.40 -16.50 5.18
CA ARG A 70 -6.79 -17.89 4.92
C ARG A 70 -6.14 -18.45 3.64
N TRP A 71 -4.92 -18.00 3.35
CA TRP A 71 -4.24 -18.30 2.11
C TRP A 71 -3.77 -19.75 2.10
N GLY A 72 -4.28 -20.55 1.15
CA GLY A 72 -3.95 -21.96 1.02
C GLY A 72 -4.77 -22.90 1.93
N ASP A 73 -5.83 -22.40 2.57
CA ASP A 73 -6.78 -23.24 3.31
C ASP A 73 -7.64 -24.04 2.30
N VAL A 74 -7.17 -25.24 1.94
CA VAL A 74 -7.94 -26.20 1.14
C VAL A 74 -8.88 -26.91 2.10
N ARG A 75 -10.01 -26.29 2.44
CA ARG A 75 -11.15 -27.09 2.93
C ARG A 75 -11.44 -28.11 1.84
N PRO A 76 -11.60 -29.42 2.16
CA PRO A 76 -12.19 -30.33 1.20
C PRO A 76 -13.51 -29.70 0.76
N ARG A 77 -13.73 -29.57 -0.55
CA ARG A 77 -15.09 -29.39 -1.04
C ARG A 77 -15.82 -30.65 -0.60
N ASP A 78 -16.67 -30.53 0.44
CA ASP A 78 -17.60 -31.58 0.79
C ASP A 78 -18.32 -31.98 -0.50
N ARG A 79 -18.12 -33.24 -0.88
CA ARG A 79 -18.82 -33.90 -1.96
C ARG A 79 -20.05 -34.58 -1.38
#